data_AF-A0A420TLZ3-F1
#
_entry.id   AF-A0A420TLZ3-F1
#
_cell.length_a   1.000
_cell.length_b   1.000
_cell.length_c   1.000
_cell.angle_alpha   90.00
_cell.angle_beta   90.00
_cell.angle_gamma   90.00
#
_symmetry.space_group_name_H-M   'P 1'
#
loop_
_entity.id
_entity.type
_entity.pdbx_description
1 polymer ?
#
loop_
_entity_poly.entity_id
_entity_poly.type
_entity_poly.pdbx_seq_one_letter_code
_entity_poly.pdbx_strand_id
1 'polypeptide(L)'
;MEDYIKGWNAFYDLLECPWWSRAWIRQEFACSQTTIFLYHKEAQDLSEISWLQAICHSGLVTNPHHPENIFSEDSLARSEVKKEMQALTNRHYLTLETCHVARFLLLQKTLLGDNPVECNMDFKKLALNARHSKATDPRDKVFSQLGLAHPGYNIMPNYSRSNDISRVLIDTAIKIILFEGDLNIFLYALQLVKAPSCQLPSWVPDWTSATVSAISVFGLSENYQIASITAQIRHDAVGSIRFGASNDDSQMPVLFVKALRLCTLERCTELRMQKIPLE
;
A
#
# COMPACT_ATOMS: atom_id res chain seq x y z
N MET A 1 28.95 16.48 12.85
CA MET A 1 28.74 15.68 11.62
C MET A 1 28.78 14.19 11.94
N GLU A 2 29.79 13.71 12.65
CA GLU A 2 29.86 12.33 13.14
C GLU A 2 28.63 11.93 13.99
N ASP A 3 28.21 12.76 14.95
CA ASP A 3 27.02 12.48 15.78
C ASP A 3 25.70 12.45 14.98
N TYR A 4 25.60 13.27 13.92
CA TYR A 4 24.46 13.25 13.01
C TYR A 4 24.40 11.93 12.24
N ILE A 5 25.53 11.50 11.68
CA ILE A 5 25.63 10.22 10.95
C ILE A 5 25.34 9.05 11.89
N LYS A 6 25.87 9.06 13.12
CA LYS A 6 25.58 8.04 14.15
C LYS A 6 24.10 8.00 14.52
N GLY A 7 23.47 9.15 14.76
CA GLY A 7 22.05 9.25 15.10
C GLY A 7 21.14 8.69 14.01
N TRP A 8 21.38 9.06 12.75
CA TRP A 8 20.60 8.53 11.62
C TRP A 8 20.85 7.04 11.38
N ASN A 9 22.08 6.55 11.55
CA ASN A 9 22.33 5.11 11.48
C ASN A 9 21.56 4.35 12.56
N ALA A 10 21.55 4.83 13.81
CA ALA A 10 20.77 4.21 14.88
C ALA A 10 19.26 4.23 14.60
N PHE A 11 18.74 5.32 14.02
CA PHE A 11 17.35 5.40 13.56
C PHE A 11 17.05 4.38 12.46
N TYR A 12 17.94 4.23 11.48
CA TYR A 12 17.76 3.22 10.43
C TYR A 12 17.92 1.79 10.97
N ASP A 13 18.80 1.52 11.93
CA ASP A 13 18.90 0.22 12.61
C ASP A 13 17.55 -0.16 13.24
N LEU A 14 16.88 0.79 13.89
CA LEU A 14 15.56 0.61 14.48
C LEU A 14 14.50 0.28 13.41
N LEU A 15 14.51 0.98 12.28
CA LEU A 15 13.53 0.76 11.21
C LEU A 15 13.81 -0.49 10.37
N GLU A 16 15.06 -0.93 10.28
CA GLU A 16 15.41 -2.19 9.62
C GLU A 16 15.03 -3.42 10.44
N CYS A 17 14.58 -3.23 11.68
CA CYS A 17 14.05 -4.31 12.50
C CYS A 17 12.95 -5.06 11.75
N PRO A 18 13.03 -6.40 11.63
CA PRO A 18 12.06 -7.21 10.91
C PRO A 18 10.61 -7.03 11.38
N TRP A 19 10.43 -6.60 12.63
CA TRP A 19 9.15 -6.31 13.27
C TRP A 19 8.26 -5.41 12.41
N TRP A 20 8.79 -4.29 11.90
CA TRP A 20 8.02 -3.34 11.08
C TRP A 20 7.52 -3.93 9.77
N SER A 21 8.24 -4.91 9.23
CA SER A 21 7.89 -5.52 7.95
C SER A 21 6.79 -6.58 8.08
N ARG A 22 6.48 -7.10 9.27
CA ARG A 22 5.51 -8.21 9.43
C ARG A 22 4.10 -7.76 9.03
N ALA A 23 3.40 -8.54 8.20
CA ALA A 23 2.03 -8.21 7.78
C ALA A 23 1.07 -8.04 8.98
N TRP A 24 1.15 -8.97 9.94
CA TRP A 24 0.32 -8.98 11.14
C TRP A 24 0.55 -7.84 12.11
N ILE A 25 1.67 -7.10 12.00
CA ILE A 25 1.97 -6.08 12.99
C ILE A 25 0.94 -4.94 13.01
N ARG A 26 0.25 -4.74 11.89
CA ARG A 26 -0.83 -3.74 11.77
C ARG A 26 -1.96 -4.00 12.74
N GLN A 27 -2.46 -5.23 12.81
CA GLN A 27 -3.50 -5.60 13.78
C GLN A 27 -2.93 -5.73 15.19
N GLU A 28 -1.80 -6.43 15.35
CA GLU A 28 -1.17 -6.65 16.65
C GLU A 28 -0.93 -5.32 17.38
N PHE A 29 -0.50 -4.30 16.65
CA PHE A 29 -0.18 -2.98 17.19
C PHE A 29 -1.40 -2.07 17.35
N ALA A 30 -2.23 -1.95 16.31
CA ALA A 30 -3.36 -1.02 16.36
C ALA A 30 -4.43 -1.48 17.35
N CYS A 31 -4.67 -2.79 17.46
CA CYS A 31 -5.71 -3.34 18.33
C CYS A 31 -5.21 -3.64 19.76
N SER A 32 -3.93 -3.41 20.08
CA SER A 32 -3.43 -3.62 21.45
C SER A 32 -4.05 -2.62 22.42
N GLN A 33 -4.23 -3.00 23.69
CA GLN A 33 -4.61 -2.05 24.74
C GLN A 33 -3.38 -1.36 25.35
N THR A 34 -2.24 -2.05 25.37
CA THR A 34 -0.98 -1.54 25.91
C THR A 34 0.12 -1.84 24.92
N THR A 35 0.99 -0.86 24.68
CA THR A 35 2.07 -0.96 23.70
C THR A 35 3.39 -0.61 24.36
N ILE A 36 4.25 -1.62 24.49
CA ILE A 36 5.61 -1.47 25.00
C ILE A 36 6.57 -1.86 23.87
N PHE A 37 7.48 -0.96 23.51
CA PHE A 37 8.55 -1.22 22.57
C PHE A 37 9.75 -1.81 23.30
N LEU A 38 10.14 -3.01 22.87
CA LEU A 38 11.36 -3.66 23.33
C LEU A 38 12.44 -3.47 22.27
N TYR A 39 13.54 -2.83 22.65
CA TYR A 39 14.71 -2.70 21.78
C TYR A 39 15.98 -2.99 22.58
N HIS A 40 16.73 -4.01 22.17
CA HIS A 40 17.89 -4.52 22.91
C HIS A 40 17.51 -4.95 24.35
N LYS A 41 17.90 -4.18 25.37
CA LYS A 41 17.65 -4.45 26.79
C LYS A 41 16.68 -3.45 27.42
N GLU A 42 16.16 -2.52 26.61
CA GLU A 42 15.31 -1.44 27.04
C GLU A 42 13.85 -1.75 26.70
N ALA A 43 12.95 -1.32 27.58
CA ALA A 43 11.52 -1.38 27.40
C ALA A 43 10.97 0.04 27.55
N GLN A 44 10.31 0.54 26.51
CA GLN A 44 9.80 1.91 26.47
C GLN A 44 8.31 1.89 26.15
N ASP A 45 7.54 2.72 26.86
CA ASP A 45 6.13 2.93 26.51
C ASP A 45 6.01 3.72 25.19
N LEU A 46 4.87 3.61 24.53
CA LEU A 46 4.57 4.40 23.35
C LEU A 46 4.72 5.91 23.59
N SER A 47 4.36 6.42 24.78
CA SER A 47 4.51 7.83 25.13
C SER A 47 5.95 8.32 25.01
N GLU A 48 6.90 7.46 25.41
CA GLU A 48 8.34 7.74 25.45
C GLU A 48 8.98 7.75 24.06
N ILE A 49 8.30 7.19 23.06
CA ILE A 49 8.77 7.15 21.66
C ILE A 49 7.97 8.06 20.72
N SER A 50 7.25 9.05 21.26
CA SER A 50 6.55 10.07 20.45
C SER A 50 7.48 10.79 19.46
N TRP A 51 8.76 10.92 19.79
CA TRP A 51 9.80 11.43 18.89
C TRP A 51 9.94 10.58 17.62
N LEU A 52 9.75 9.26 17.70
CA LEU A 52 9.83 8.35 16.55
C LEU A 52 8.73 8.69 15.54
N GLN A 53 7.51 8.91 16.04
CA GLN A 53 6.39 9.37 15.22
C GLN A 53 6.70 10.71 14.56
N ALA A 54 7.27 11.67 15.31
CA ALA A 54 7.62 12.98 14.79
C ALA A 54 8.69 12.90 13.69
N ILE A 55 9.73 12.08 13.86
CA ILE A 55 10.78 11.88 12.85
C ILE A 55 10.20 11.21 11.61
N CYS A 56 9.41 10.13 11.76
CA CYS A 56 8.75 9.46 10.64
C CYS A 56 7.77 10.36 9.88
N HIS A 57 7.27 11.44 10.49
CA HIS A 57 6.40 12.44 9.86
C HIS A 57 7.17 13.64 9.28
N SER A 58 8.43 13.81 9.64
CA SER A 58 9.21 14.97 9.24
C SER A 58 9.55 14.95 7.74
N GLY A 59 9.64 16.14 7.14
CA GLY A 59 10.18 16.31 5.78
C GLY A 59 11.60 15.77 5.60
N LEU A 60 12.29 15.48 6.71
CA LEU A 60 13.59 14.83 6.73
C LEU A 60 13.54 13.35 6.34
N VAL A 61 12.41 12.68 6.57
CA VAL A 61 12.23 11.26 6.21
C VAL A 61 11.41 11.09 4.94
N THR A 62 10.52 12.03 4.64
CA THR A 62 9.67 11.93 3.44
C THR A 62 10.32 12.49 2.18
N ASN A 63 11.47 13.16 2.30
CA ASN A 63 12.21 13.68 1.15
C ASN A 63 13.26 12.65 0.69
N PRO A 64 13.12 12.05 -0.51
CA PRO A 64 14.09 11.08 -1.02
C PRO A 64 15.51 11.65 -1.17
N HIS A 65 15.65 12.97 -1.31
CA HIS A 65 16.93 13.66 -1.44
C HIS A 65 17.46 14.23 -0.11
N HIS A 66 16.93 13.77 1.03
CA HIS A 66 17.18 14.37 2.34
C HIS A 66 18.67 14.56 2.70
N PRO A 67 19.56 13.56 2.63
CA PRO A 67 20.93 13.78 3.11
C PRO A 67 21.76 14.65 2.15
N GLU A 68 21.38 14.72 0.87
CA GLU A 68 22.08 15.51 -0.15
C GLU A 68 21.72 17.00 -0.07
N ASN A 69 20.48 17.34 0.26
CA ASN A 69 20.02 18.73 0.30
C ASN A 69 20.40 19.51 1.57
N ILE A 70 20.71 18.82 2.67
CA ILE A 70 21.07 19.48 3.95
C ILE A 70 22.49 20.04 3.92
N PHE A 71 23.38 19.48 3.09
CA PHE A 71 24.79 19.84 3.07
C PHE A 71 25.20 20.33 1.67
N SER A 72 25.46 21.63 1.53
CA SER A 72 25.94 22.22 0.28
C SER A 72 27.37 21.77 -0.06
N GLU A 73 27.68 21.68 -1.36
CA GLU A 73 29.00 21.26 -1.91
C GLU A 73 30.19 22.09 -1.38
N ASP A 74 29.95 23.28 -0.84
CA ASP A 74 30.99 24.19 -0.32
C ASP A 74 31.57 23.79 1.04
N SER A 75 30.96 22.82 1.74
CA SER A 75 31.54 22.28 2.96
C SER A 75 32.64 21.26 2.63
N LEU A 76 33.85 21.76 2.44
CA LEU A 76 35.10 20.99 2.38
C LEU A 76 35.16 19.93 3.51
N ALA A 77 34.79 18.69 3.22
CA ALA A 77 34.94 17.55 4.12
C ALA A 77 35.56 16.36 3.39
N ARG A 78 36.52 15.71 4.08
CA ARG A 78 37.34 14.56 3.67
C ARG A 78 36.55 13.52 2.86
N SER A 79 37.20 12.85 1.91
CA SER A 79 36.57 11.85 1.03
C SER A 79 35.78 10.76 1.78
N GLU A 80 36.16 10.46 3.03
CA GLU A 80 35.49 9.54 3.94
C GLU A 80 34.08 10.00 4.33
N VAL A 81 33.92 11.28 4.71
CA VAL A 81 32.62 11.85 5.09
C VAL A 81 31.63 11.82 3.92
N LYS A 82 32.11 12.14 2.71
CA LYS A 82 31.29 12.07 1.49
C LYS A 82 30.78 10.64 1.23
N LYS A 83 31.63 9.63 1.46
CA LYS A 83 31.24 8.21 1.33
C LYS A 83 30.20 7.81 2.37
N GLU A 84 30.37 8.22 3.62
CA GLU A 84 29.39 7.94 4.68
C GLU A 84 28.03 8.59 4.41
N MET A 85 28.02 9.83 3.90
CA MET A 85 26.79 10.51 3.54
C MET A 85 26.06 9.79 2.39
N GLN A 86 26.81 9.36 1.37
CA GLN A 86 26.23 8.59 0.27
C GLN A 86 25.67 7.24 0.74
N ALA A 87 26.35 6.57 1.67
CA ALA A 87 25.85 5.35 2.30
C ALA A 87 24.54 5.62 3.07
N LEU A 88 24.46 6.75 3.77
CA LEU A 88 23.26 7.16 4.51
C LEU A 88 22.08 7.43 3.57
N THR A 89 22.32 8.10 2.44
CA THR A 89 21.31 8.31 1.38
C THR A 89 20.80 6.99 0.84
N ASN A 90 21.68 6.05 0.49
CA ASN A 90 21.27 4.74 -0.01
C ASN A 90 20.43 3.97 1.03
N ARG A 91 20.84 4.02 2.30
CA ARG A 91 20.11 3.38 3.41
C ARG A 91 18.74 4.02 3.63
N HIS A 92 18.64 5.34 3.50
CA HIS A 92 17.38 6.07 3.54
C HIS A 92 16.39 5.54 2.50
N TYR A 93 16.81 5.42 1.24
CA TYR A 93 15.97 4.87 0.17
C TYR A 93 15.48 3.44 0.47
N LEU A 94 16.33 2.60 1.07
CA LEU A 94 15.98 1.23 1.44
C LEU A 94 15.00 1.14 2.62
N THR A 95 15.04 2.13 3.53
CA THR A 95 14.22 2.15 4.75
C THR A 95 12.93 2.95 4.61
N LEU A 96 12.80 3.78 3.55
CA LEU A 96 11.65 4.65 3.31
C LEU A 96 10.30 3.93 3.40
N GLU A 97 10.18 2.74 2.80
CA GLU A 97 8.93 1.97 2.89
C GLU A 97 8.63 1.54 4.32
N THR A 98 9.65 1.10 5.06
CA THR A 98 9.48 0.73 6.46
C THR A 98 9.20 1.95 7.33
N CYS A 99 9.76 3.12 7.02
CA CYS A 99 9.39 4.41 7.61
C CYS A 99 7.89 4.68 7.40
N HIS A 100 7.37 4.47 6.19
CA HIS A 100 5.94 4.67 5.91
C HIS A 100 5.05 3.74 6.72
N VAL A 101 5.45 2.46 6.85
CA VAL A 101 4.74 1.51 7.72
C VAL A 101 4.78 1.99 9.17
N ALA A 102 5.95 2.34 9.70
CA ALA A 102 6.11 2.84 11.05
C ALA A 102 5.26 4.08 11.30
N ARG A 103 5.33 5.05 10.38
CA ARG A 103 4.51 6.28 10.39
C ARG A 103 3.03 5.96 10.49
N PHE A 104 2.53 5.07 9.64
CA PHE A 104 1.12 4.72 9.60
C PHE A 104 0.67 4.03 10.90
N LEU A 105 1.45 3.06 11.39
CA LEU A 105 1.17 2.36 12.64
C LEU A 105 1.12 3.30 13.84
N LEU A 106 2.17 4.12 14.00
CA LEU A 106 2.28 5.08 15.10
C LEU A 106 1.17 6.12 15.04
N LEU A 107 0.91 6.70 13.86
CA LEU A 107 -0.18 7.67 13.68
C LEU A 107 -1.54 7.05 14.00
N GLN A 108 -1.81 5.86 13.50
CA GLN A 108 -3.06 5.15 13.76
C GLN A 108 -3.27 4.94 15.25
N LYS A 109 -2.24 4.50 15.97
CA LYS A 109 -2.30 4.29 17.42
C LYS A 109 -2.54 5.58 18.20
N THR A 110 -1.83 6.66 17.84
CA THR A 110 -1.98 7.97 18.48
C THR A 110 -3.36 8.59 18.21
N LEU A 111 -3.93 8.41 17.00
CA LEU A 111 -5.24 8.94 16.65
C LEU A 111 -6.40 8.15 17.27
N LEU A 112 -6.25 6.83 17.42
CA LEU A 112 -7.28 5.98 18.04
C LEU A 112 -7.29 6.09 19.57
N GLY A 113 -6.15 6.43 20.18
CA GLY A 113 -6.01 6.51 21.64
C GLY A 113 -6.34 5.18 22.31
N ASP A 114 -6.93 5.24 23.50
CA ASP A 114 -7.40 4.06 24.25
C ASP A 114 -8.80 3.59 23.80
N ASN A 115 -9.43 4.29 22.85
CA ASN A 115 -10.75 3.90 22.38
C ASN A 115 -10.66 2.60 21.61
N PRO A 116 -11.61 1.67 21.78
CA PRO A 116 -11.65 0.45 20.99
C PRO A 116 -11.64 0.84 19.51
N VAL A 117 -10.73 0.23 18.74
CA VAL A 117 -10.61 0.47 17.30
C VAL A 117 -11.95 0.20 16.65
N GLU A 118 -12.68 1.26 16.28
CA GLU A 118 -13.82 1.10 15.37
C GLU A 118 -13.24 0.65 14.04
N CYS A 119 -13.31 -0.67 13.79
CA CYS A 119 -12.84 -1.31 12.58
C CYS A 119 -13.69 -0.77 11.42
N ASN A 120 -13.26 0.34 10.81
CA ASN A 120 -14.08 1.09 9.86
C ASN A 120 -13.22 1.69 8.73
N MET A 121 -12.09 1.05 8.44
CA MET A 121 -11.17 1.53 7.40
C MET A 121 -11.48 0.89 6.04
N ASP A 122 -11.22 1.65 4.97
CA ASP A 122 -11.29 1.17 3.59
C ASP A 122 -10.25 0.07 3.34
N PHE A 123 -10.72 -1.13 3.02
CA PHE A 123 -9.86 -2.30 2.81
C PHE A 123 -8.84 -2.09 1.70
N LYS A 124 -9.23 -1.40 0.61
CA LYS A 124 -8.36 -1.18 -0.56
C LYS A 124 -7.11 -0.39 -0.17
N LYS A 125 -7.29 0.64 0.67
CA LYS A 125 -6.19 1.45 1.21
C LYS A 125 -5.31 0.66 2.17
N LEU A 126 -5.91 -0.12 3.06
CA LEU A 126 -5.16 -1.00 3.98
C LEU A 126 -4.27 -1.98 3.20
N ALA A 127 -4.83 -2.69 2.23
CA ALA A 127 -4.12 -3.66 1.41
C ALA A 127 -3.02 -3.01 0.56
N LEU A 128 -3.29 -1.84 -0.04
CA LEU A 128 -2.29 -1.09 -0.80
C LEU A 128 -1.11 -0.64 0.09
N ASN A 129 -1.39 -0.16 1.30
CA ASN A 129 -0.36 0.26 2.25
C ASN A 129 0.43 -0.93 2.82
N ALA A 130 -0.18 -2.12 2.87
CA ALA A 130 0.43 -3.34 3.36
C ALA A 130 1.20 -4.12 2.27
N ARG A 131 1.20 -3.68 1.00
CA ARG A 131 1.81 -4.43 -0.12
C ARG A 131 3.29 -4.80 0.08
N HIS A 132 4.06 -3.96 0.77
CA HIS A 132 5.49 -4.20 1.06
C HIS A 132 5.74 -5.02 2.33
N SER A 133 4.69 -5.38 3.09
CA SER A 133 4.85 -6.23 4.27
C SER A 133 5.37 -7.63 3.89
N LYS A 134 5.87 -8.38 4.86
CA LYS A 134 6.34 -9.75 4.71
C LYS A 134 5.35 -10.65 5.42
N ALA A 135 4.98 -11.72 4.73
CA ALA A 135 4.13 -12.76 5.26
C ALA A 135 4.66 -14.12 4.80
N THR A 136 4.67 -15.09 5.70
CA THR A 136 5.04 -16.48 5.37
C THR A 136 3.95 -17.12 4.52
N ASP A 137 2.68 -16.91 4.88
CA ASP A 137 1.54 -17.28 4.06
C ASP A 137 1.13 -16.09 3.19
N PRO A 138 1.10 -16.22 1.85
CA PRO A 138 0.71 -15.12 0.98
C PRO A 138 -0.72 -14.59 1.25
N ARG A 139 -1.60 -15.41 1.82
CA ARG A 139 -2.99 -15.04 2.17
C ARG A 139 -3.06 -14.01 3.30
N ASP A 140 -2.03 -13.96 4.14
CA ASP A 140 -1.95 -12.98 5.21
C ASP A 140 -1.80 -11.55 4.67
N LYS A 141 -1.47 -11.35 3.39
CA LYS A 141 -1.58 -10.03 2.74
C LYS A 141 -2.99 -9.44 2.83
N VAL A 142 -4.00 -10.30 2.79
CA VAL A 142 -5.41 -9.93 2.95
C VAL A 142 -5.81 -10.06 4.42
N PHE A 143 -5.55 -11.23 5.03
CA PHE A 143 -6.11 -11.54 6.35
C PHE A 143 -5.55 -10.67 7.49
N SER A 144 -4.29 -10.23 7.40
CA SER A 144 -3.71 -9.31 8.37
C SER A 144 -4.31 -7.90 8.34
N GLN A 145 -5.20 -7.58 7.41
CA GLN A 145 -5.88 -6.26 7.35
C GLN A 145 -7.31 -6.28 7.90
N LEU A 146 -7.90 -7.47 8.09
CA LEU A 146 -9.33 -7.62 8.39
C LEU A 146 -9.76 -7.02 9.74
N GLY A 147 -8.92 -7.11 10.77
CA GLY A 147 -9.17 -6.51 12.08
C GLY A 147 -9.11 -4.98 12.10
N LEU A 148 -8.81 -4.33 10.97
CA LEU A 148 -8.86 -2.88 10.81
C LEU A 148 -9.95 -2.44 9.82
N ALA A 149 -10.37 -3.34 8.94
CA ALA A 149 -11.29 -3.06 7.86
C ALA A 149 -12.75 -2.96 8.37
N HIS A 150 -13.60 -2.26 7.62
CA HIS A 150 -15.03 -2.20 7.91
C HIS A 150 -15.66 -3.62 8.00
N PRO A 151 -16.41 -3.98 9.07
CA PRO A 151 -16.94 -5.34 9.26
C PRO A 151 -17.89 -5.77 8.13
N GLY A 152 -18.60 -4.82 7.53
CA GLY A 152 -19.45 -5.01 6.36
C GLY A 152 -18.78 -5.65 5.12
N TYR A 153 -17.45 -5.62 4.98
CA TYR A 153 -16.77 -6.40 3.93
C TYR A 153 -16.97 -7.92 4.14
N ASN A 154 -17.16 -8.37 5.38
CA ASN A 154 -17.46 -9.76 5.73
C ASN A 154 -16.50 -10.79 5.10
N ILE A 155 -15.21 -10.45 5.03
CA ILE A 155 -14.14 -11.34 4.58
C ILE A 155 -13.64 -12.11 5.81
N MET A 156 -13.69 -13.44 5.76
CA MET A 156 -13.26 -14.30 6.86
C MET A 156 -11.99 -15.07 6.47
N PRO A 157 -10.98 -15.18 7.36
CA PRO A 157 -9.80 -15.98 7.09
C PRO A 157 -10.16 -17.44 6.83
N ASN A 158 -9.67 -17.98 5.70
CA ASN A 158 -9.82 -19.39 5.35
C ASN A 158 -8.47 -19.95 4.88
N TYR A 159 -7.83 -20.72 5.75
CA TYR A 159 -6.51 -21.32 5.49
C TYR A 159 -6.58 -22.75 4.94
N SER A 160 -7.76 -23.24 4.57
CA SER A 160 -7.90 -24.57 3.96
C SER A 160 -6.98 -24.72 2.75
N ARG A 161 -6.46 -25.94 2.52
CA ARG A 161 -5.52 -26.21 1.42
C ARG A 161 -6.12 -25.96 0.04
N SER A 162 -7.44 -26.06 -0.09
CA SER A 162 -8.19 -25.73 -1.30
C SER A 162 -8.37 -24.23 -1.52
N ASN A 163 -8.04 -23.37 -0.55
CA ASN A 163 -8.18 -21.93 -0.68
C ASN A 163 -6.81 -21.28 -0.91
N ASP A 164 -6.38 -21.25 -2.18
CA ASP A 164 -5.16 -20.57 -2.59
C ASP A 164 -5.28 -19.04 -2.57
N ILE A 165 -4.17 -18.36 -2.78
CA ILE A 165 -4.12 -16.89 -2.77
C ILE A 165 -4.98 -16.27 -3.87
N SER A 166 -5.05 -16.87 -5.06
CA SER A 166 -5.84 -16.33 -6.16
C SER A 166 -7.33 -16.32 -5.82
N ARG A 167 -7.83 -17.41 -5.23
CA ARG A 167 -9.20 -17.50 -4.69
C ARG A 167 -9.45 -16.46 -3.60
N VAL A 168 -8.51 -16.26 -2.68
CA VAL A 168 -8.62 -15.23 -1.63
C VAL A 168 -8.73 -13.83 -2.23
N LEU A 169 -7.89 -13.48 -3.22
CA LEU A 169 -7.91 -12.16 -3.86
C LEU A 169 -9.22 -11.94 -4.63
N ILE A 170 -9.69 -12.95 -5.36
CA ILE A 170 -10.97 -12.92 -6.09
C ILE A 170 -12.14 -12.72 -5.12
N ASP A 171 -12.27 -13.56 -4.08
CA ASP A 171 -13.37 -13.47 -3.11
C ASP A 171 -13.36 -12.13 -2.37
N THR A 172 -12.17 -11.64 -2.02
CA THR A 172 -11.98 -10.32 -1.42
C THR A 172 -12.46 -9.21 -2.35
N ALA A 173 -12.08 -9.24 -3.62
CA ALA A 173 -12.52 -8.26 -4.61
C ALA A 173 -14.04 -8.27 -4.81
N ILE A 174 -14.66 -9.47 -4.86
CA ILE A 174 -16.12 -9.63 -4.94
C ILE A 174 -16.78 -8.96 -3.74
N LYS A 175 -16.32 -9.26 -2.52
CA LYS A 175 -16.87 -8.71 -1.28
C LYS A 175 -16.74 -7.19 -1.20
N ILE A 176 -15.63 -6.62 -1.65
CA ILE A 176 -15.44 -5.17 -1.75
C ILE A 176 -16.47 -4.56 -2.70
N ILE A 177 -16.62 -5.09 -3.92
CA ILE A 177 -17.56 -4.57 -4.91
C ILE A 177 -19.00 -4.64 -4.38
N LEU A 178 -19.38 -5.76 -3.75
CA LEU A 178 -20.73 -5.94 -3.21
C LEU A 178 -21.01 -5.02 -2.02
N PHE A 179 -20.03 -4.80 -1.15
CA PHE A 179 -20.19 -3.95 0.04
C PHE A 179 -20.18 -2.45 -0.30
N GLU A 180 -19.25 -2.00 -1.14
CA GLU A 180 -19.11 -0.58 -1.50
C GLU A 180 -20.13 -0.14 -2.54
N GLY A 181 -20.61 -1.07 -3.36
CA GLY A 181 -21.58 -0.82 -4.42
C GLY A 181 -21.03 0.04 -5.56
N ASP A 182 -19.71 0.02 -5.76
CA ASP A 182 -19.05 0.74 -6.84
C ASP A 182 -17.88 -0.07 -7.44
N LEU A 183 -17.25 0.48 -8.49
CA LEU A 183 -16.15 -0.15 -9.21
C LEU A 183 -14.80 0.56 -8.99
N ASN A 184 -14.66 1.34 -7.92
CA ASN A 184 -13.41 2.05 -7.59
C ASN A 184 -12.25 1.09 -7.34
N ILE A 185 -12.53 -0.19 -7.07
CA ILE A 185 -11.52 -1.25 -7.01
C ILE A 185 -10.68 -1.36 -8.30
N PHE A 186 -11.21 -0.96 -9.45
CA PHE A 186 -10.46 -1.00 -10.72
C PHE A 186 -9.26 -0.07 -10.73
N LEU A 187 -9.32 1.05 -9.99
CA LEU A 187 -8.17 1.95 -9.83
C LEU A 187 -6.97 1.20 -9.23
N TYR A 188 -7.24 0.28 -8.29
CA TYR A 188 -6.22 -0.56 -7.66
C TYR A 188 -5.79 -1.71 -8.57
N ALA A 189 -6.71 -2.30 -9.34
CA ALA A 189 -6.39 -3.36 -10.29
C ALA A 189 -5.48 -2.89 -11.44
N LEU A 190 -5.62 -1.62 -11.85
CA LEU A 190 -4.75 -0.98 -12.84
C LEU A 190 -3.41 -0.51 -12.25
N GLN A 191 -3.44 -0.09 -10.98
CA GLN A 191 -2.25 0.39 -10.28
C GLN A 191 -1.27 -0.74 -9.96
N LEU A 192 -1.73 -1.95 -9.65
CA LEU A 192 -0.87 -3.06 -9.24
C LEU A 192 -0.49 -3.94 -10.42
N VAL A 193 0.81 -4.11 -10.66
CA VAL A 193 1.31 -5.05 -11.67
C VAL A 193 1.08 -6.46 -11.16
N LYS A 194 0.31 -7.25 -11.89
CA LYS A 194 0.05 -8.64 -11.53
C LYS A 194 1.32 -9.47 -11.59
N ALA A 195 1.56 -10.27 -10.56
CA ALA A 195 2.64 -11.25 -10.58
C ALA A 195 2.43 -12.21 -11.77
N PRO A 196 3.49 -12.58 -12.53
CA PRO A 196 3.37 -13.51 -13.64
C PRO A 196 2.76 -14.87 -13.27
N SER A 197 2.91 -15.26 -12.00
CA SER A 197 2.38 -16.50 -11.43
C SER A 197 0.89 -16.44 -11.05
N CYS A 198 0.29 -15.24 -11.00
CA CYS A 198 -1.10 -15.06 -10.59
C CYS A 198 -2.02 -14.90 -11.80
N GLN A 199 -2.77 -15.94 -12.14
CA GLN A 199 -3.84 -15.87 -13.15
C GLN A 199 -5.09 -15.22 -12.54
N LEU A 200 -5.05 -13.89 -12.38
CA LEU A 200 -6.16 -13.12 -11.83
C LEU A 200 -6.98 -12.45 -12.94
N PRO A 201 -8.32 -12.44 -12.84
CA PRO A 201 -9.17 -11.63 -13.71
C PRO A 201 -8.76 -10.16 -13.72
N SER A 202 -8.91 -9.46 -14.85
CA SER A 202 -8.47 -8.05 -15.04
C SER A 202 -8.97 -7.08 -13.97
N TRP A 203 -10.14 -7.34 -13.39
CA TRP A 203 -10.79 -6.52 -12.37
C TRP A 203 -10.33 -6.79 -10.94
N VAL A 204 -9.53 -7.85 -10.70
CA VAL A 204 -9.03 -8.22 -9.37
C VAL A 204 -7.64 -7.61 -9.16
N PRO A 205 -7.46 -6.76 -8.13
CA PRO A 205 -6.14 -6.26 -7.76
C PRO A 205 -5.25 -7.37 -7.20
N ASP A 206 -3.96 -7.33 -7.55
CA ASP A 206 -2.96 -8.22 -6.97
C ASP A 206 -2.27 -7.53 -5.78
N TRP A 207 -2.89 -7.60 -4.60
CA TRP A 207 -2.32 -7.05 -3.36
C TRP A 207 -1.08 -7.81 -2.85
N THR A 208 -0.68 -8.90 -3.52
CA THR A 208 0.59 -9.58 -3.22
C THR A 208 1.77 -8.95 -3.95
N SER A 209 1.50 -8.16 -5.00
CA SER A 209 2.51 -7.45 -5.74
C SER A 209 2.98 -6.19 -5.02
N ALA A 210 4.29 -6.05 -4.91
CA ALA A 210 4.93 -4.82 -4.45
C ALA A 210 5.12 -3.80 -5.59
N THR A 211 4.87 -4.20 -6.84
CA THR A 211 5.17 -3.39 -8.03
C THR A 211 3.94 -2.63 -8.49
N VAL A 212 4.14 -1.32 -8.63
CA VAL A 212 3.13 -0.39 -9.11
C VAL A 212 3.35 -0.11 -10.61
N SER A 213 2.27 -0.05 -11.38
CA SER A 213 2.29 0.20 -12.82
C SER A 213 2.73 1.63 -13.11
N ALA A 214 3.52 1.84 -14.16
CA ALA A 214 3.92 3.18 -14.60
C ALA A 214 2.70 4.09 -14.92
N ILE A 215 1.54 3.50 -15.23
CA ILE A 215 0.29 4.23 -15.50
C ILE A 215 -0.18 5.03 -14.27
N SER A 216 0.09 4.56 -13.04
CA SER A 216 -0.33 5.29 -11.83
C SER A 216 0.55 6.48 -11.49
N VAL A 217 1.74 6.61 -12.10
CA VAL A 217 2.66 7.76 -11.91
C VAL A 217 2.02 9.06 -12.43
N PHE A 218 0.98 8.97 -13.26
CA PHE A 218 0.35 10.11 -13.92
C PHE A 218 -0.98 10.59 -13.33
N GLY A 219 -1.51 10.03 -12.21
CA GLY A 219 -2.87 10.42 -11.81
C GLY A 219 -3.38 10.16 -10.39
N LEU A 220 -2.62 9.54 -9.48
CA LEU A 220 -3.11 9.27 -8.12
C LEU A 220 -2.27 9.99 -7.06
N SER A 221 -2.44 11.32 -7.01
CA SER A 221 -2.30 12.05 -5.75
C SER A 221 -3.31 11.47 -4.76
N GLU A 222 -2.88 11.23 -3.51
CA GLU A 222 -3.64 10.59 -2.42
C GLU A 222 -5.00 11.26 -2.07
N ASN A 223 -5.41 12.32 -2.79
CA ASN A 223 -6.47 13.25 -2.39
C ASN A 223 -7.60 13.47 -3.41
N TYR A 224 -7.74 12.69 -4.48
CA TYR A 224 -8.88 12.90 -5.39
C TYR A 224 -10.17 12.25 -4.83
N GLN A 225 -11.01 13.06 -4.16
CA GLN A 225 -12.41 12.74 -3.99
C GLN A 225 -13.06 12.76 -5.39
N ILE A 226 -13.33 11.59 -5.96
CA ILE A 226 -14.22 11.49 -7.11
C ILE A 226 -15.57 12.04 -6.66
N ALA A 227 -16.02 13.10 -7.35
CA ALA A 227 -17.22 13.85 -7.02
C ALA A 227 -18.37 12.91 -6.66
N SER A 228 -19.05 13.23 -5.56
CA SER A 228 -20.17 12.49 -4.97
C SER A 228 -21.15 11.97 -6.03
N ILE A 229 -20.92 10.76 -6.54
CA ILE A 229 -21.95 9.95 -7.19
C ILE A 229 -22.99 9.71 -6.09
N THR A 230 -24.20 10.23 -6.29
CA THR A 230 -25.29 10.12 -5.30
C THR A 230 -25.50 8.65 -4.93
N ALA A 231 -25.80 8.38 -3.65
CA ALA A 231 -26.02 7.02 -3.14
C ALA A 231 -27.06 6.23 -3.96
N GLN A 232 -28.02 6.95 -4.58
CA GLN A 232 -29.01 6.38 -5.50
C GLN A 232 -28.38 5.76 -6.76
N ILE A 233 -27.45 6.46 -7.42
CA ILE A 233 -26.77 5.95 -8.62
C ILE A 233 -25.89 4.75 -8.25
N ARG A 234 -25.26 4.77 -7.07
CA ARG A 234 -24.51 3.60 -6.57
C ARG A 234 -25.43 2.39 -6.41
N HIS A 235 -26.58 2.56 -5.75
CA HIS A 235 -27.56 1.49 -5.55
C HIS A 235 -28.11 0.92 -6.87
N ASP A 236 -28.40 1.78 -7.85
CA ASP A 236 -28.88 1.36 -9.18
C ASP A 236 -27.78 0.62 -9.99
N ALA A 237 -26.51 0.96 -9.77
CA ALA A 237 -25.37 0.26 -10.35
C ALA A 237 -25.17 -1.14 -9.75
N VAL A 238 -25.39 -1.34 -8.44
CA VAL A 238 -25.23 -2.66 -7.78
C VAL A 238 -26.13 -3.72 -8.39
N GLY A 239 -27.40 -3.39 -8.67
CA GLY A 239 -28.34 -4.32 -9.32
C GLY A 239 -27.92 -4.75 -10.74
N SER A 240 -26.95 -4.06 -11.32
CA SER A 240 -26.39 -4.32 -12.64
C SER A 240 -25.08 -5.11 -12.61
N ILE A 241 -24.49 -5.32 -11.43
CA ILE A 241 -23.23 -6.06 -11.24
C ILE A 241 -23.55 -7.55 -11.06
N ARG A 242 -22.91 -8.41 -11.86
CA ARG A 242 -23.05 -9.88 -11.75
C ARG A 242 -21.69 -10.55 -11.90
N PHE A 243 -21.49 -11.65 -11.19
CA PHE A 243 -20.33 -12.52 -11.36
C PHE A 243 -20.79 -13.82 -12.01
N GLY A 244 -20.07 -14.27 -13.03
CA GLY A 244 -20.36 -15.52 -13.73
C GLY A 244 -19.08 -16.24 -14.17
N ALA A 245 -19.23 -17.39 -14.82
CA ALA A 245 -18.11 -18.09 -15.44
C ALA A 245 -17.84 -17.52 -16.84
N SER A 246 -16.59 -17.62 -17.29
CA SER A 246 -16.26 -17.43 -18.71
C SER A 246 -16.98 -18.49 -19.55
N ASN A 247 -17.35 -18.14 -20.78
CA ASN A 247 -17.83 -19.11 -21.78
C ASN A 247 -16.70 -19.98 -22.34
N ASP A 248 -15.45 -19.63 -22.02
CA ASP A 248 -14.25 -20.37 -22.38
C ASP A 248 -13.90 -21.36 -21.25
N ASP A 249 -13.24 -22.48 -21.55
CA ASP A 249 -12.89 -23.55 -20.59
C ASP A 249 -12.07 -23.08 -19.35
N SER A 250 -11.60 -21.83 -19.37
CA SER A 250 -11.08 -21.14 -18.20
C SER A 250 -12.17 -20.94 -17.15
N GLN A 251 -12.11 -21.66 -16.03
CA GLN A 251 -13.00 -21.49 -14.86
C GLN A 251 -12.83 -20.14 -14.12
N MET A 252 -12.36 -19.08 -14.80
CA MET A 252 -12.11 -17.77 -14.22
C MET A 252 -13.40 -16.95 -14.12
N PRO A 253 -13.62 -16.25 -13.00
CA PRO A 253 -14.82 -15.46 -12.82
C PRO A 253 -14.79 -14.17 -13.66
N VAL A 254 -15.88 -13.95 -14.37
CA VAL A 254 -16.12 -12.76 -15.21
C VAL A 254 -17.06 -11.82 -14.47
N LEU A 255 -16.67 -10.55 -14.42
CA LEU A 255 -17.47 -9.46 -13.87
C LEU A 255 -18.30 -8.82 -15.00
N PHE A 256 -19.61 -8.97 -14.92
CA PHE A 256 -20.58 -8.35 -15.81
C PHE A 256 -21.11 -7.07 -15.18
N VAL A 257 -21.05 -5.97 -15.93
CA VAL A 257 -21.53 -4.65 -15.51
C VAL A 257 -22.38 -4.09 -16.65
N LYS A 258 -23.58 -3.58 -16.35
CA LYS A 258 -24.31 -2.76 -17.33
C LYS A 258 -23.65 -1.38 -17.40
N ALA A 259 -23.22 -0.99 -18.60
CA ALA A 259 -22.59 0.29 -18.83
C ALA A 259 -23.27 1.01 -20.00
N LEU A 260 -23.18 2.34 -20.00
CA LEU A 260 -23.55 3.15 -21.16
C LEU A 260 -22.38 3.19 -22.14
N ARG A 261 -22.59 2.68 -23.36
CA ARG A 261 -21.61 2.82 -24.45
C ARG A 261 -21.68 4.26 -24.97
N LEU A 262 -20.73 5.10 -24.54
CA LEU A 262 -20.66 6.50 -24.96
C LEU A 262 -20.15 6.64 -26.41
N CYS A 263 -19.09 5.92 -26.76
CA CYS A 263 -18.53 5.91 -28.09
C CYS A 263 -17.73 4.61 -28.32
N THR A 264 -17.31 4.39 -29.56
CA THR A 264 -16.41 3.29 -29.92
C THR A 264 -15.23 3.90 -30.60
N LEU A 265 -14.04 3.69 -30.05
CA LEU A 265 -12.81 4.04 -30.75
C LEU A 265 -12.59 2.97 -31.82
N GLU A 266 -12.85 3.32 -33.08
CA GLU A 266 -12.35 2.53 -34.19
C GLU A 266 -10.82 2.59 -34.19
N ARG A 267 -10.20 1.45 -34.50
CA ARG A 267 -8.76 1.18 -34.40
C ARG A 267 -7.95 2.40 -34.88
N CYS A 268 -7.12 2.99 -34.02
CA CYS A 268 -6.09 3.93 -34.46
C CYS A 268 -5.14 3.18 -35.40
N THR A 269 -5.37 3.30 -36.71
CA THR A 269 -4.38 2.93 -37.72
C THR A 269 -3.17 3.83 -37.50
N GLU A 270 -2.06 3.19 -37.13
CA GLU A 270 -0.68 3.70 -37.12
C GLU A 270 -0.53 5.20 -37.45
N LEU A 271 -0.36 6.02 -36.42
CA LEU A 271 0.40 7.25 -36.57
C LEU A 271 1.83 6.82 -36.95
N ARG A 272 2.09 6.71 -38.26
CA ARG A 272 3.45 6.70 -38.79
C ARG A 272 4.13 7.94 -38.22
N MET A 273 5.09 7.73 -37.32
CA MET A 273 6.06 8.77 -36.98
C MET A 273 6.75 9.19 -38.28
N GLN A 274 6.29 10.30 -38.87
CA GLN A 274 7.08 11.01 -39.85
C GLN A 274 8.34 11.47 -39.10
N LYS A 275 9.46 10.83 -39.43
CA LYS A 275 10.79 11.33 -39.08
C LYS A 275 10.87 12.77 -39.59
N ILE A 276 10.97 13.71 -38.66
CA ILE A 276 11.38 15.08 -38.96
C ILE A 276 12.83 14.98 -39.45
N PRO A 277 13.18 15.41 -40.67
CA PRO A 277 14.56 15.51 -41.09
C PRO A 277 15.24 16.59 -40.25
N LEU A 278 16.37 16.26 -39.64
CA LEU A 278 17.32 17.25 -39.16
C LEU A 278 17.97 17.87 -40.40
N GLU A 279 17.62 19.12 -40.69
CA GLU A 279 18.49 20.06 -41.43
C GLU A 279 19.19 20.96 -40.41
#